data_AF-A0A0N0U9J6-F1
#
_entry.id   AF-A0A0N0U9J6-F1
#
_cell.length_a   1.000
_cell.length_b   1.000
_cell.length_c   1.000
_cell.angle_alpha   90.00
_cell.angle_beta   90.00
_cell.angle_gamma   90.00
#
_symmetry.space_group_name_H-M   'P 1'
#
loop_
_entity.id
_entity.type
_entity.pdbx_description
1 polymer ?
#
loop_
_entity_poly.entity_id
_entity_poly.type
_entity_poly.pdbx_seq_one_letter_code
_entity_poly.pdbx_strand_id
1 'polypeptide(L)'
;MSRPDHASHPLSVRLQKPGYVELVFSLVLVWGFGDAMSTLFAARFAGPGLEANPWIRALLFHEPLLVVALKMAVVLYVGVVLLECRDVVERVPLWRAWLLGVVAVGAAVVLGNTYVGLAAAAA
;
A
#
# COMPACT_ATOMS: atom_id res chain seq x y z
N MET A 1 14.29 -56.22 14.10
CA MET A 1 13.02 -55.47 13.91
C MET A 1 13.37 -54.00 13.81
N SER A 2 13.47 -53.50 12.58
CA SER A 2 13.86 -52.11 12.30
C SER A 2 12.64 -51.21 12.38
N ARG A 3 12.68 -50.20 13.25
CA ARG A 3 11.65 -49.17 13.38
C ARG A 3 11.95 -48.10 12.33
N PRO A 4 11.03 -47.74 11.42
CA PRO A 4 11.26 -46.64 10.51
C PRO A 4 11.00 -45.34 11.26
N ASP A 5 12.06 -44.57 11.50
CA ASP A 5 11.94 -43.18 11.97
C ASP A 5 11.14 -42.39 10.93
N HIS A 6 9.89 -42.07 11.27
CA HIS A 6 9.07 -41.16 10.49
C HIS A 6 9.67 -39.77 10.63
N ALA A 7 10.42 -39.37 9.61
CA ALA A 7 10.83 -37.99 9.40
C ALA A 7 9.58 -37.14 9.10
N SER A 8 8.87 -36.76 10.16
CA SER A 8 7.92 -35.65 10.10
C SER A 8 8.78 -34.39 10.00
N HIS A 9 8.96 -33.85 8.79
CA HIS A 9 9.34 -32.46 8.64
C HIS A 9 8.07 -31.64 8.90
N PRO A 10 7.84 -31.05 10.10
CA PRO A 10 6.85 -30.01 10.19
C PRO A 10 7.37 -28.90 9.27
N LEU A 11 6.58 -28.52 8.27
CA LEU A 11 6.73 -27.26 7.57
C LEU A 11 6.53 -26.15 8.61
N SER A 12 7.57 -25.87 9.39
CA SER A 12 7.59 -24.77 10.33
C SER A 12 7.73 -23.50 9.50
N VAL A 13 6.62 -22.96 9.03
CA VAL A 13 6.57 -21.62 8.45
C VAL A 13 6.86 -20.65 9.59
N ARG A 14 8.12 -20.26 9.74
CA ARG A 14 8.56 -19.30 10.76
C ARG A 14 8.10 -17.92 10.27
N LEU A 15 6.92 -17.47 10.71
CA LEU A 15 6.44 -16.11 10.42
C LEU A 15 7.40 -15.10 11.06
N GLN A 16 8.33 -14.59 10.26
CA GLN A 16 9.20 -13.49 10.65
C GLN A 16 8.39 -12.20 10.60
N LYS A 17 8.39 -11.45 11.71
CA LYS A 17 7.69 -10.16 11.77
C LYS A 17 8.40 -9.19 10.80
N PRO A 18 7.66 -8.44 9.96
CA PRO A 18 8.27 -7.55 8.97
C PRO A 18 9.04 -6.41 9.64
N GLY A 19 10.28 -6.18 9.21
CA GLY A 19 11.17 -5.15 9.72
C GLY A 19 10.67 -3.72 9.47
N TYR A 20 11.31 -2.73 10.10
CA TYR A 20 10.93 -1.32 9.92
C TYR A 20 11.04 -0.88 8.46
N VAL A 21 12.19 -1.14 7.84
CA VAL A 21 12.46 -0.78 6.44
C VAL A 21 11.48 -1.46 5.49
N GLU A 22 11.16 -2.74 5.73
CA GLU A 22 10.19 -3.49 4.92
C GLU A 22 8.78 -2.89 5.02
N LEU A 23 8.36 -2.46 6.22
CA LEU A 23 7.08 -1.81 6.44
C LEU A 23 7.02 -0.42 5.78
N VAL A 24 8.10 0.37 5.87
CA VAL A 24 8.19 1.67 5.17
C VAL A 24 8.18 1.48 3.65
N PHE A 25 8.91 0.50 3.15
CA PHE A 25 8.90 0.17 1.72
C PHE A 25 7.52 -0.29 1.25
N SER A 26 6.84 -1.13 2.04
CA SER A 26 5.47 -1.56 1.77
C SER A 26 4.51 -0.38 1.75
N LEU A 27 4.67 0.58 2.66
CA LEU A 27 3.90 1.82 2.69
C LEU A 27 4.11 2.61 1.40
N VAL A 28 5.35 2.77 0.95
CA VAL A 28 5.67 3.49 -0.29
C VAL A 28 5.06 2.80 -1.51
N LEU A 29 5.15 1.48 -1.60
CA LEU A 29 4.56 0.73 -2.70
C LEU A 29 3.03 0.82 -2.72
N VAL A 30 2.39 0.69 -1.57
CA VAL A 30 0.92 0.66 -1.49
C VAL A 30 0.32 2.05 -1.64
N TRP A 31 0.75 3.03 -0.85
CA TRP A 31 0.20 4.37 -0.86
C TRP A 31 0.75 5.27 -1.97
N GLY A 32 1.95 4.98 -2.46
CA GLY A 32 2.53 5.69 -3.59
C GLY A 32 2.05 5.06 -4.88
N PHE A 33 2.65 3.92 -5.24
CA PHE A 33 2.45 3.32 -6.55
C PHE A 33 1.06 2.70 -6.72
N GLY A 34 0.64 1.84 -5.79
CA GLY A 34 -0.63 1.14 -5.86
C GLY A 34 -1.82 2.10 -5.87
N ASP A 35 -1.85 3.06 -4.93
CA ASP A 35 -2.92 4.05 -4.84
C ASP A 35 -2.95 4.96 -6.06
N ALA A 36 -1.81 5.47 -6.54
CA ALA A 36 -1.76 6.29 -7.75
C ALA A 36 -2.29 5.56 -8.99
N MET A 37 -1.80 4.34 -9.24
CA MET A 37 -2.20 3.56 -10.42
C MET A 37 -3.66 3.14 -10.36
N SER A 38 -4.14 2.69 -9.20
CA SER A 38 -5.54 2.30 -9.02
C SER A 38 -6.48 3.50 -9.11
N THR A 39 -6.09 4.67 -8.58
CA THR A 39 -6.84 5.93 -8.75
C THR A 39 -6.98 6.30 -10.22
N LEU A 40 -5.88 6.28 -10.97
CA LEU A 40 -5.88 6.61 -12.39
C LEU A 40 -6.71 5.62 -13.21
N PHE A 41 -6.60 4.33 -12.90
CA PHE A 41 -7.41 3.28 -13.51
C PHE A 41 -8.90 3.47 -13.23
N ALA A 42 -9.29 3.68 -11.97
CA ALA A 42 -10.68 3.95 -11.61
C ALA A 42 -11.21 5.19 -12.33
N ALA A 43 -10.46 6.29 -12.32
CA ALA A 43 -10.84 7.54 -12.97
C ALA A 43 -10.96 7.39 -14.49
N ARG A 44 -10.14 6.53 -15.12
CA ARG A 44 -10.20 6.28 -16.57
C ARG A 44 -11.51 5.63 -17.01
N PHE A 45 -12.07 4.72 -16.21
CA PHE A 45 -13.27 3.94 -16.57
C PHE A 45 -14.54 4.48 -15.93
N ALA A 46 -14.50 4.84 -14.65
CA ALA A 46 -15.66 5.34 -13.89
C ALA A 46 -15.77 6.88 -13.89
N GLY A 47 -14.76 7.57 -14.41
CA GLY A 47 -14.66 9.03 -14.37
C GLY A 47 -14.11 9.56 -13.04
N PRO A 48 -13.59 10.80 -13.02
CA PRO A 48 -13.00 11.41 -11.81
C PRO A 48 -14.03 11.85 -10.76
N GLY A 49 -15.33 11.81 -11.07
CA GLY A 49 -16.40 12.27 -10.17
C GLY A 49 -16.51 11.47 -8.87
N LEU A 50 -16.04 10.23 -8.86
CA LEU A 50 -16.04 9.34 -7.69
C LEU A 50 -14.87 9.61 -6.73
N GLU A 51 -13.89 10.43 -7.11
CA GLU A 51 -12.80 10.82 -6.22
C GLU A 51 -13.34 11.74 -5.10
N ALA A 52 -13.12 11.32 -3.86
CA ALA A 52 -13.60 12.01 -2.68
C ALA A 52 -12.76 13.25 -2.35
N ASN A 53 -11.45 13.22 -2.65
CA ASN A 53 -10.57 14.35 -2.41
C ASN A 53 -10.77 15.42 -3.50
N PRO A 54 -11.27 16.63 -3.17
CA PRO A 54 -11.59 17.65 -4.17
C PRO A 54 -10.36 18.12 -4.96
N TRP A 55 -9.17 18.09 -4.36
CA TRP A 55 -7.92 18.50 -5.02
C TRP A 55 -7.43 17.45 -6.00
N ILE A 56 -7.46 16.16 -5.61
CA ILE A 56 -7.10 15.06 -6.51
C ILE A 56 -8.13 14.97 -7.64
N ARG A 57 -9.42 15.16 -7.34
CA ARG A 57 -10.47 15.21 -8.35
C ARG A 57 -10.23 16.32 -9.37
N ALA A 58 -9.96 17.55 -8.91
CA ALA A 58 -9.62 18.66 -9.80
C ALA A 58 -8.40 18.33 -10.67
N LEU A 59 -7.39 17.70 -10.07
CA LEU A 59 -6.19 17.33 -10.80
C LEU A 59 -6.43 16.23 -11.84
N LEU A 60 -7.26 15.23 -11.53
CA LEU A 60 -7.68 14.21 -12.50
C LEU A 60 -8.45 14.80 -13.68
N PHE A 61 -9.22 15.87 -13.48
CA PHE A 61 -9.94 16.55 -14.56
C PHE A 61 -9.02 17.31 -15.52
N HIS A 62 -7.94 17.91 -15.01
CA HIS A 62 -7.08 18.78 -15.81
C HIS A 62 -5.78 18.09 -16.25
N GLU A 63 -5.08 17.42 -15.33
CA GLU A 63 -3.73 16.89 -15.51
C GLU A 63 -3.59 15.52 -14.82
N PRO A 64 -4.21 14.45 -15.36
CA PRO A 64 -4.33 13.15 -14.67
C PRO A 64 -2.98 12.49 -14.37
N LEU A 65 -1.95 12.70 -15.20
CA LEU A 65 -0.61 12.16 -14.94
C LEU A 65 0.09 12.88 -13.78
N LEU A 66 -0.25 14.14 -13.50
CA LEU A 66 0.30 14.86 -12.36
C LEU A 66 -0.16 14.26 -11.03
N VAL A 67 -1.31 13.57 -11.00
CA VAL A 67 -1.77 12.83 -9.81
C VAL A 67 -0.77 11.75 -9.42
N VAL A 68 -0.23 11.03 -10.41
CA VAL A 68 0.79 10.01 -10.16
C VAL A 68 2.05 10.64 -9.60
N ALA A 69 2.54 11.71 -10.24
CA ALA A 69 3.72 12.42 -9.79
C ALA A 69 3.56 12.97 -8.36
N LEU A 70 2.42 13.60 -8.07
CA LEU A 70 2.11 14.18 -6.77
C LEU A 70 2.01 13.11 -5.67
N LYS A 71 1.22 12.05 -5.90
CA LYS A 71 1.06 10.96 -4.92
C LYS A 71 2.40 10.27 -4.65
N MET A 72 3.18 9.98 -5.69
CA MET A 72 4.51 9.40 -5.54
C MET A 72 5.46 10.34 -4.78
N ALA A 73 5.50 11.63 -5.11
CA ALA A 73 6.39 12.58 -4.43
C ALA A 73 6.09 12.70 -2.94
N VAL A 74 4.80 12.83 -2.58
CA VAL A 74 4.37 12.91 -1.18
C VAL A 74 4.75 11.65 -0.42
N VAL A 75 4.48 10.48 -0.98
CA VAL A 75 4.72 9.21 -0.27
C VAL A 75 6.21 8.87 -0.21
N LEU A 76 7.00 9.19 -1.24
CA LEU A 76 8.46 9.07 -1.18
C LEU A 76 9.05 9.98 -0.11
N TYR A 77 8.59 11.22 -0.01
CA TYR A 77 9.00 12.13 1.06
C TYR A 77 8.68 11.55 2.44
N VAL A 78 7.45 11.04 2.64
CA VAL A 78 7.07 10.34 3.89
C VAL A 78 7.98 9.14 4.15
N GLY A 79 8.29 8.34 3.13
CA GLY A 79 9.19 7.19 3.23
C GLY A 79 10.58 7.60 3.70
N VAL A 80 11.17 8.63 3.10
CA VAL A 80 12.47 9.18 3.50
C VAL A 80 12.42 9.68 4.94
N VAL A 81 11.42 10.48 5.31
CA VAL A 81 11.27 11.01 6.67
C VAL A 81 11.15 9.87 7.69
N LEU A 82 10.40 8.81 7.38
CA LEU A 82 10.29 7.64 8.25
C LEU A 82 11.63 6.92 8.40
N LEU A 83 12.38 6.73 7.32
CA LEU A 83 13.71 6.10 7.39
C LEU A 83 14.70 6.94 8.22
N GLU A 84 14.75 8.25 7.99
CA GLU A 84 15.62 9.17 8.74
C GLU A 84 15.21 9.27 10.23
N CYS A 85 13.91 9.23 10.52
CA CYS A 85 13.39 9.30 11.88
C CYS A 85 13.23 7.92 12.56
N ARG A 86 13.86 6.86 12.03
CA ARG A 86 13.67 5.48 12.50
C ARG A 86 13.83 5.33 14.02
N ASP A 87 14.89 5.91 14.58
CA ASP A 87 15.21 5.82 16.01
C ASP A 87 14.16 6.47 16.91
N VAL A 88 13.37 7.40 16.37
CA VAL A 88 12.25 8.02 17.06
C VAL A 88 11.01 7.13 16.97
N VAL A 89 10.70 6.63 15.77
CA VAL A 89 9.51 5.81 15.54
C VAL A 89 9.59 4.47 16.26
N GLU A 90 10.75 3.81 16.29
CA GLU A 90 10.93 2.52 16.97
C GLU A 90 10.79 2.62 18.49
N ARG A 91 10.90 3.82 19.09
CA ARG A 91 10.64 4.04 20.53
C ARG A 91 9.15 4.09 20.88
N VAL A 92 8.29 4.33 19.90
CA VAL A 92 6.84 4.40 20.13
C VAL A 92 6.31 2.98 20.28
N PRO A 93 5.58 2.65 21.38
CA PRO A 93 4.98 1.34 21.50
C PRO A 93 4.02 1.09 20.33
N LEU A 94 3.94 -0.16 19.87
CA LEU A 94 3.05 -0.59 18.79
C LEU A 94 3.34 0.00 17.39
N TRP A 95 4.49 0.65 17.16
CA TRP A 95 4.85 1.21 15.85
C TRP A 95 4.68 0.20 14.69
N ARG A 96 4.97 -1.09 14.92
CA ARG A 96 4.80 -2.16 13.93
C ARG A 96 3.34 -2.36 13.55
N ALA A 97 2.48 -2.48 14.56
CA ALA A 97 1.05 -2.68 14.35
C ALA A 97 0.43 -1.46 13.68
N TRP A 98 0.89 -0.26 14.05
CA TRP A 98 0.48 0.98 13.39
C TRP A 98 0.88 1.02 11.91
N LEU A 99 2.16 0.83 11.58
CA LEU A 99 2.61 0.82 10.18
C LEU A 99 1.92 -0.28 9.37
N LEU A 100 1.78 -1.49 9.93
CA LEU A 100 1.06 -2.57 9.27
C LEU A 100 -0.41 -2.21 9.04
N GLY A 101 -1.06 -1.57 10.01
CA GLY A 101 -2.43 -1.07 9.88
C GLY A 101 -2.56 -0.03 8.78
N VAL A 102 -1.65 0.94 8.73
CA VAL A 102 -1.62 1.97 7.66
C VAL A 102 -1.43 1.32 6.28
N VAL A 103 -0.53 0.34 6.16
CA VAL A 103 -0.34 -0.41 4.92
C VAL A 103 -1.61 -1.19 4.54
N ALA A 104 -2.25 -1.85 5.49
CA ALA A 104 -3.48 -2.61 5.25
C ALA A 104 -4.65 -1.73 4.79
N VAL A 105 -4.81 -0.54 5.40
CA VAL A 105 -5.80 0.46 4.95
C VAL A 105 -5.50 0.91 3.51
N GLY A 106 -4.23 1.20 3.21
CA GLY A 106 -3.83 1.55 1.85
C GLY A 106 -4.15 0.44 0.85
N ALA A 107 -3.90 -0.83 1.22
CA ALA A 107 -4.21 -1.96 0.36
C ALA A 107 -5.71 -2.07 0.09
N ALA A 108 -6.55 -1.83 1.11
CA ALA A 108 -8.00 -1.79 0.94
C ALA A 108 -8.45 -0.67 -0.01
N VAL A 109 -7.84 0.52 0.07
CA VAL A 109 -8.10 1.62 -0.87
C VAL A 109 -7.72 1.22 -2.30
N VAL A 110 -6.55 0.63 -2.50
CA VAL A 110 -6.08 0.16 -3.83
C VAL A 110 -7.05 -0.86 -4.42
N LEU A 111 -7.48 -1.84 -3.61
CA LEU A 111 -8.44 -2.85 -4.03
C LEU A 111 -9.80 -2.23 -4.38
N GLY A 112 -10.27 -1.27 -3.57
CA GLY A 112 -11.53 -0.55 -3.83
C GLY A 112 -11.50 0.22 -5.14
N ASN A 113 -10.45 1.00 -5.38
CA ASN A 113 -10.26 1.73 -6.64
C ASN A 113 -10.20 0.77 -7.84
N THR A 114 -9.42 -0.31 -7.71
CA THR A 114 -9.30 -1.32 -8.76
C THR A 114 -10.65 -1.97 -9.06
N TYR A 115 -11.42 -2.32 -8.02
CA TYR A 115 -12.76 -2.86 -8.17
C TYR A 115 -13.70 -1.90 -8.90
N VAL A 116 -13.72 -0.61 -8.51
CA VAL A 116 -14.53 0.42 -9.19
C VAL A 116 -14.16 0.52 -10.67
N GLY A 117 -12.86 0.54 -10.99
CA GLY A 117 -12.40 0.58 -12.37
C GLY A 117 -12.79 -0.67 -13.17
N LEU A 118 -12.68 -1.86 -12.57
CA LEU A 118 -13.09 -3.12 -13.21
C LEU A 118 -14.60 -3.18 -13.42
N ALA A 119 -15.39 -2.78 -12.41
CA ALA A 119 -16.84 -2.76 -12.50
C ALA A 119 -17.33 -1.80 -13.59
N ALA A 120 -16.69 -0.62 -13.71
CA ALA A 120 -17.02 0.34 -14.76
C ALA A 120 -16.53 -0.12 -16.15
N ALA A 121 -15.40 -0.83 -16.24
CA ALA A 121 -14.90 -1.36 -17.51
C ALA A 121 -15.74 -2.53 -18.05
N ALA A 122 -16.49 -3.20 -17.19
CA ALA A 122 -17.36 -4.32 -17.54
C ALA A 122 -18.83 -3.91 -17.81
N ALA A 123 -19.18 -2.64 -17.60
CA ALA A 123 -20.51 -2.07 -17.83
C ALA A 123 -20.65 -1.50 -19.25
#